data_AF-A0A963GW73-F1
#
_entry.id   AF-A0A963GW73-F1
#
_cell.length_a   1.000
_cell.length_b   1.000
_cell.length_c   1.000
_cell.angle_alpha   90.00
_cell.angle_beta   90.00
_cell.angle_gamma   90.00
#
_symmetry.space_group_name_H-M   'P 1'
#
loop_
_entity.id
_entity.type
_entity.pdbx_description
1 polymer ?
#
loop_
_entity_poly.entity_id
_entity_poly.type
_entity_poly.pdbx_seq_one_letter_code
_entity_poly.pdbx_strand_id
1 'polypeptide(L)'
;MTGSQPDACHLLAVIYGQTRRFEKANVYFEKAIAADPKRADFYSNYGNALFEQDCLEDALNYCQRSLELDASNAGNCNILGSILLKQNRLAEAAEYFRKALDLQPKYPQAMNNLGNALQKMKKIEEALICYRNALAIQENYPEAHNNIGLGLKQLGKIDEARKHFQRAVALRPNFIQAQQNCREVAPVWLMPLEGKRVYLRRYQEADAAYLHQCYLNKSFMDLYNRYIPCHQHIEDLRAKLSQSNKQHPSQLKTVDWIIFRKTTHQPVGIANLVDIQYQHRRAEFQIGLPDPADRACGIGLEATLLVLDFAFNCVGLNKITTVIYGHNVSSQKNTLALGFVQESYLREQIIDKGSGKFVDLYGNSMILSDFRKNKRLSRLSNRLLGKDIVRSVN
;
A
#
# COMPACT_ATOMS: atom_id res chain seq x y z
N MET A 1 -21.93 -43.49 37.19
CA MET A 1 -21.51 -43.34 35.78
C MET A 1 -22.45 -42.36 35.09
N THR A 2 -22.24 -41.05 35.27
CA THR A 2 -22.91 -40.03 34.44
C THR A 2 -21.96 -39.75 33.27
N GLY A 3 -22.07 -40.59 32.23
CA GLY A 3 -21.24 -40.46 31.04
C GLY A 3 -21.42 -39.07 30.44
N SER A 4 -20.34 -38.29 30.42
CA SER A 4 -20.21 -37.11 29.58
C SER A 4 -20.57 -37.54 28.16
N GLN A 5 -21.72 -37.13 27.63
CA GLN A 5 -22.06 -37.38 26.23
C GLN A 5 -21.08 -36.58 25.37
N PRO A 6 -20.10 -37.23 24.71
CA PRO A 6 -19.02 -36.54 24.02
C PRO A 6 -19.58 -35.60 22.93
N ASP A 7 -20.62 -36.03 22.21
CA ASP A 7 -21.29 -35.23 21.19
C ASP A 7 -21.99 -33.99 21.76
N ALA A 8 -22.56 -34.08 22.97
CA ALA A 8 -23.20 -32.94 23.62
C ALA A 8 -22.17 -31.89 24.06
N CYS A 9 -21.03 -32.33 24.60
CA CYS A 9 -19.90 -31.44 24.91
C CYS A 9 -19.35 -30.79 23.64
N HIS A 10 -19.17 -31.57 22.58
CA HIS A 10 -18.69 -31.06 21.30
C HIS A 10 -19.66 -30.02 20.70
N LEU A 11 -20.96 -30.30 20.69
CA LEU A 11 -21.97 -29.36 20.19
C LEU A 11 -22.00 -28.06 21.01
N LEU A 12 -21.94 -28.16 22.34
CA LEU A 12 -21.82 -26.98 23.21
C LEU A 12 -20.56 -26.18 22.90
N ALA A 13 -19.43 -26.85 22.65
CA ALA A 13 -18.18 -26.21 22.31
C ALA A 13 -18.28 -25.41 21.00
N VAL A 14 -18.87 -26.01 19.95
CA VAL A 14 -19.13 -25.35 18.66
C VAL A 14 -20.04 -24.13 18.85
N ILE A 15 -21.12 -24.24 19.63
CA ILE A 15 -22.03 -23.13 19.91
C ILE A 15 -21.30 -22.00 20.68
N TYR A 16 -20.48 -22.35 21.67
CA TYR A 16 -19.68 -21.36 22.39
C TYR A 16 -18.65 -20.69 21.47
N GLY A 17 -18.03 -21.43 20.55
CA GLY A 17 -17.11 -20.89 19.55
C GLY A 17 -17.80 -19.89 18.61
N GLN A 18 -18.96 -20.28 18.04
CA GLN A 18 -19.76 -19.40 17.18
C GLN A 18 -20.24 -18.12 17.89
N THR A 19 -20.51 -18.22 19.20
CA THR A 19 -20.89 -17.05 20.03
C THR A 19 -19.69 -16.31 20.62
N ARG A 20 -18.46 -16.60 20.17
CA ARG A 20 -17.19 -16.01 20.60
C ARG A 20 -16.90 -16.11 22.10
N ARG A 21 -17.49 -17.11 22.77
CA ARG A 21 -17.21 -17.45 24.17
C ARG A 21 -16.08 -18.48 24.23
N PHE A 22 -14.92 -18.07 23.75
CA PHE A 22 -13.79 -18.96 23.46
C PHE A 22 -13.29 -19.76 24.66
N GLU A 23 -13.18 -19.15 25.84
CA GLU A 23 -12.77 -19.85 27.07
C GLU A 23 -13.69 -21.05 27.37
N LYS A 24 -15.01 -20.87 27.23
CA LYS A 24 -15.97 -21.96 27.42
C LYS A 24 -15.87 -22.98 26.30
N ALA A 25 -15.72 -22.53 25.05
CA ALA A 25 -15.57 -23.41 23.90
C ALA A 25 -14.41 -24.38 24.10
N ASN A 26 -13.23 -23.86 24.47
CA ASN A 26 -12.01 -24.62 24.68
C ASN A 26 -12.19 -25.70 25.76
N VAL A 27 -12.80 -25.35 26.91
CA VAL A 27 -13.11 -26.33 27.98
C VAL A 27 -14.03 -27.45 27.49
N TYR A 28 -15.05 -27.14 26.71
CA TYR A 28 -15.98 -28.17 26.22
C TYR A 28 -15.39 -29.01 25.08
N PHE A 29 -14.51 -28.46 24.24
CA PHE A 29 -13.75 -29.24 23.27
C PHE A 29 -12.81 -30.23 23.95
N GLU A 30 -12.07 -29.80 24.98
CA GLU A 30 -11.20 -30.68 25.76
C GLU A 30 -11.99 -31.81 26.44
N LYS A 31 -13.16 -31.50 27.00
CA LYS A 31 -14.06 -32.53 27.57
C LYS A 31 -14.55 -33.53 26.53
N ALA A 32 -14.94 -33.06 25.34
CA ALA A 32 -15.38 -33.93 24.26
C ALA A 32 -14.26 -34.88 23.79
N ILE A 33 -13.06 -34.34 23.60
CA ILE A 33 -11.87 -35.10 23.20
C ILE A 33 -11.43 -36.08 24.29
N ALA A 34 -11.46 -35.68 25.56
CA ALA A 34 -11.13 -36.57 26.67
C ALA A 34 -12.13 -37.73 26.81
N ALA A 35 -13.41 -37.49 26.47
CA ALA A 35 -14.45 -38.51 26.50
C ALA A 35 -14.39 -39.47 25.30
N ASP A 36 -13.98 -39.00 24.11
CA ASP A 36 -13.76 -39.86 22.94
C ASP A 36 -12.58 -39.34 22.07
N PRO A 37 -11.35 -39.81 22.32
CA PRO A 37 -10.14 -39.29 21.67
C PRO A 37 -9.90 -39.84 20.26
N LYS A 38 -10.78 -40.69 19.72
CA LYS A 38 -10.65 -41.24 18.36
C LYS A 38 -11.50 -40.50 17.33
N ARG A 39 -12.29 -39.51 17.76
CA ARG A 39 -13.20 -38.72 16.93
C ARG A 39 -12.47 -37.59 16.22
N ALA A 40 -12.16 -37.80 14.93
CA ALA A 40 -11.43 -36.84 14.11
C ALA A 40 -12.14 -35.46 14.02
N ASP A 41 -13.48 -35.45 13.99
CA ASP A 41 -14.30 -34.24 13.92
C ASP A 41 -14.15 -33.33 15.15
N PHE A 42 -13.92 -33.88 16.35
CA PHE A 42 -13.68 -33.07 17.55
C PHE A 42 -12.38 -32.29 17.45
N TYR A 43 -11.31 -32.95 17.01
CA TYR A 43 -10.02 -32.31 16.76
C TYR A 43 -10.09 -31.29 15.62
N SER A 44 -10.86 -31.59 14.55
CA SER A 44 -11.04 -30.68 13.41
C SER A 44 -11.72 -29.39 13.85
N ASN A 45 -12.86 -29.50 14.55
CA ASN A 45 -13.62 -28.35 14.98
C ASN A 45 -12.90 -27.54 16.05
N TYR A 46 -12.15 -28.20 16.95
CA TYR A 46 -11.33 -27.47 17.91
C TYR A 46 -10.16 -26.75 17.23
N GLY A 47 -9.48 -27.40 16.28
CA GLY A 47 -8.42 -26.80 15.48
C GLY A 47 -8.92 -25.56 14.70
N ASN A 48 -10.12 -25.62 14.12
CA ASN A 48 -10.75 -24.46 13.49
C ASN A 48 -11.05 -23.34 14.50
N ALA A 49 -11.63 -23.68 15.66
CA ALA A 49 -11.93 -22.69 16.69
C ALA A 49 -10.66 -22.01 17.24
N LEU A 50 -9.55 -22.73 17.38
CA LEU A 50 -8.25 -22.19 17.78
C LEU A 50 -7.64 -21.31 16.68
N PHE A 51 -7.80 -21.68 15.41
CA PHE A 51 -7.38 -20.86 14.29
C PHE A 51 -8.11 -19.52 14.24
N GLU A 52 -9.42 -19.51 14.53
CA GLU A 52 -10.22 -18.28 14.66
C GLU A 52 -9.79 -17.40 15.86
N GLN A 53 -9.20 -18.02 16.89
CA GLN A 53 -8.60 -17.34 18.05
C GLN A 53 -7.16 -16.86 17.81
N ASP A 54 -6.59 -17.14 16.64
CA ASP A 54 -5.17 -16.90 16.31
C ASP A 54 -4.16 -17.70 17.19
N CYS A 55 -4.62 -18.76 17.84
CA CYS A 55 -3.79 -19.74 18.56
C CYS A 55 -3.16 -20.73 17.56
N LEU A 56 -2.22 -20.26 16.75
CA LEU A 56 -1.73 -20.98 15.56
C LEU A 56 -1.01 -22.30 15.87
N GLU A 57 -0.24 -22.38 16.95
CA GLU A 57 0.50 -23.59 17.32
C GLU A 57 -0.46 -24.70 17.76
N ASP A 58 -1.42 -24.38 18.64
CA ASP A 58 -2.44 -25.35 19.06
C ASP A 58 -3.34 -25.75 17.89
N ALA A 59 -3.80 -24.78 17.08
CA ALA A 59 -4.59 -25.05 15.89
C ALA A 59 -3.89 -26.04 14.94
N LEU A 60 -2.58 -25.87 14.75
CA LEU A 60 -1.76 -26.78 13.95
C LEU A 60 -1.75 -28.19 14.55
N ASN A 61 -1.50 -28.31 15.85
CA ASN A 61 -1.47 -29.60 16.55
C ASN A 61 -2.81 -30.35 16.45
N TYR A 62 -3.93 -29.66 16.73
CA TYR A 62 -5.26 -30.26 16.67
C TYR A 62 -5.67 -30.61 15.23
N CYS A 63 -5.35 -29.78 14.24
CA CYS A 63 -5.63 -30.11 12.83
C CYS A 63 -4.79 -31.29 12.34
N GLN A 64 -3.51 -31.38 12.72
CA GLN A 64 -2.66 -32.54 12.40
C GLN A 64 -3.22 -33.81 13.02
N ARG A 65 -3.59 -33.76 14.30
CA ARG A 65 -4.17 -34.91 15.00
C ARG A 65 -5.48 -35.37 14.37
N SER A 66 -6.30 -34.44 13.91
CA SER A 66 -7.51 -34.74 13.15
C SER A 66 -7.21 -35.46 11.84
N LEU A 67 -6.20 -35.01 11.07
CA LEU A 67 -5.79 -35.66 9.81
C LEU A 67 -5.07 -37.01 10.00
N GLU A 68 -4.45 -37.25 11.16
CA GLU A 68 -3.93 -38.58 11.53
C GLU A 68 -5.06 -39.60 11.74
N LEU A 69 -6.22 -39.14 12.25
CA LEU A 69 -7.39 -39.97 12.48
C LEU A 69 -8.26 -40.12 11.23
N ASP A 70 -8.38 -39.05 10.43
CA ASP A 70 -9.10 -39.03 9.16
C ASP A 70 -8.44 -38.06 8.18
N ALA A 71 -7.75 -38.62 7.19
CA ALA A 71 -7.04 -37.85 6.17
C ALA A 71 -7.99 -37.15 5.15
N SER A 72 -9.30 -37.40 5.20
CA SER A 72 -10.26 -36.93 4.19
C SER A 72 -10.92 -35.57 4.49
N ASN A 73 -10.40 -34.82 5.47
CA ASN A 73 -10.96 -33.52 5.86
C ASN A 73 -10.32 -32.34 5.10
N ALA A 74 -11.01 -31.87 4.05
CA ALA A 74 -10.59 -30.71 3.26
C ALA A 74 -10.43 -29.41 4.08
N GLY A 75 -11.30 -29.21 5.09
CA GLY A 75 -11.26 -28.04 5.97
C GLY A 75 -9.96 -27.96 6.76
N ASN A 76 -9.53 -29.07 7.35
CA ASN A 76 -8.25 -29.14 8.07
C ASN A 76 -7.05 -28.92 7.16
N CYS A 77 -7.06 -29.49 5.95
CA CYS A 77 -6.01 -29.21 4.97
C CYS A 77 -5.94 -27.71 4.65
N ASN A 78 -7.09 -27.05 4.47
CA ASN A 78 -7.13 -25.60 4.26
C ASN A 78 -6.64 -24.79 5.48
N ILE A 79 -6.95 -25.20 6.71
CA ILE A 79 -6.47 -24.54 7.94
C ILE A 79 -4.96 -24.70 8.06
N LEU A 80 -4.42 -25.90 7.90
CA LEU A 80 -2.97 -26.14 7.92
C LEU A 80 -2.24 -25.34 6.85
N GLY A 81 -2.77 -25.32 5.62
CA GLY A 81 -2.24 -24.48 4.56
C GLY A 81 -2.22 -22.99 4.94
N SER A 82 -3.27 -22.51 5.62
CA SER A 82 -3.37 -21.11 6.08
C SER A 82 -2.36 -20.78 7.18
N ILE A 83 -2.14 -21.70 8.13
CA ILE A 83 -1.12 -21.55 9.18
C ILE A 83 0.28 -21.49 8.55
N LEU A 84 0.60 -22.41 7.64
CA LEU A 84 1.87 -22.44 6.92
C LEU A 84 2.09 -21.17 6.07
N LEU A 85 1.03 -20.64 5.46
CA LEU A 85 1.07 -19.39 4.71
C LEU A 85 1.41 -18.18 5.60
N LYS A 86 0.89 -18.15 6.84
CA LYS A 86 1.24 -17.13 7.86
C LYS A 86 2.70 -17.28 8.30
N GLN A 87 3.21 -18.51 8.40
CA GLN A 87 4.62 -18.82 8.69
C GLN A 87 5.57 -18.63 7.49
N ASN A 88 5.06 -18.12 6.35
CA ASN A 88 5.82 -17.93 5.11
C ASN A 88 6.40 -19.24 4.51
N ARG A 89 5.85 -20.41 4.88
CA ARG A 89 6.18 -21.73 4.31
C ARG A 89 5.33 -21.98 3.05
N LEU A 90 5.60 -21.20 2.01
CA LEU A 90 4.70 -21.03 0.86
C LEU A 90 4.44 -22.32 0.06
N ALA A 91 5.49 -23.11 -0.20
CA ALA A 91 5.37 -24.33 -0.99
C ALA A 91 4.52 -25.38 -0.26
N GLU A 92 4.75 -25.57 1.03
CA GLU A 92 3.98 -26.50 1.86
C GLU A 92 2.52 -26.04 2.00
N ALA A 93 2.30 -24.73 2.16
CA ALA A 93 0.95 -24.17 2.15
C ALA A 93 0.19 -24.51 0.86
N ALA A 94 0.84 -24.33 -0.30
CA ALA A 94 0.25 -24.66 -1.60
C ALA A 94 -0.09 -26.16 -1.73
N GLU A 95 0.76 -27.06 -1.23
CA GLU A 95 0.49 -28.49 -1.20
C GLU A 95 -0.75 -28.83 -0.36
N TYR A 96 -0.90 -28.24 0.83
CA TYR A 96 -2.09 -28.46 1.66
C TYR A 96 -3.36 -27.88 1.04
N PHE A 97 -3.29 -26.73 0.36
CA PHE A 97 -4.46 -26.21 -0.37
C PHE A 97 -4.83 -27.10 -1.57
N ARG A 98 -3.86 -27.68 -2.27
CA ARG A 98 -4.12 -28.66 -3.34
C ARG A 98 -4.81 -29.91 -2.79
N LYS A 99 -4.31 -30.46 -1.68
CA LYS A 99 -4.97 -31.59 -0.98
C LYS A 99 -6.41 -31.26 -0.59
N ALA A 100 -6.67 -30.04 -0.09
CA ALA A 100 -8.03 -29.60 0.22
C ALA A 100 -8.93 -29.57 -1.02
N LEU A 101 -8.39 -29.18 -2.19
CA LEU A 101 -9.12 -29.15 -3.46
C LEU A 101 -9.29 -30.54 -4.10
N ASP A 102 -8.35 -31.46 -3.88
CA ASP A 102 -8.48 -32.86 -4.30
C ASP A 102 -9.63 -33.54 -3.54
N LEU A 103 -9.74 -33.26 -2.24
CA LEU A 103 -10.82 -33.74 -1.37
C LEU A 103 -12.15 -33.03 -1.65
N GLN A 104 -12.12 -31.72 -1.90
CA GLN A 104 -13.30 -30.91 -2.19
C GLN A 104 -13.04 -29.94 -3.36
N PRO A 105 -13.34 -30.34 -4.61
CA PRO A 105 -13.07 -29.52 -5.79
C PRO A 105 -13.85 -28.19 -5.85
N LYS A 106 -15.01 -28.11 -5.18
CA LYS A 106 -15.83 -26.88 -5.09
C LYS A 106 -15.59 -26.18 -3.76
N TYR A 107 -14.37 -25.70 -3.54
CA TYR A 107 -13.98 -25.01 -2.31
C TYR A 107 -13.34 -23.62 -2.58
N PRO A 108 -14.15 -22.55 -2.71
CA PRO A 108 -13.68 -21.21 -3.08
C PRO A 108 -12.60 -20.66 -2.16
N GLN A 109 -12.70 -20.92 -0.85
CA GLN A 109 -11.72 -20.47 0.14
C GLN A 109 -10.35 -21.10 -0.10
N ALA A 110 -10.28 -22.42 -0.32
CA ALA A 110 -9.04 -23.12 -0.64
C ALA A 110 -8.45 -22.67 -1.99
N MET A 111 -9.28 -22.42 -3.01
CA MET A 111 -8.83 -21.85 -4.29
C MET A 111 -8.20 -20.47 -4.11
N ASN A 112 -8.87 -19.58 -3.37
CA ASN A 112 -8.34 -18.25 -3.08
C ASN A 112 -7.04 -18.33 -2.27
N ASN A 113 -6.96 -19.22 -1.30
CA ASN A 113 -5.77 -19.37 -0.47
C ASN A 113 -4.59 -19.99 -1.24
N LEU A 114 -4.83 -20.95 -2.14
CA LEU A 114 -3.83 -21.44 -3.08
C LEU A 114 -3.32 -20.31 -3.97
N GLY A 115 -4.22 -19.48 -4.50
CA GLY A 115 -3.86 -18.29 -5.26
C GLY A 115 -2.93 -17.35 -4.47
N ASN A 116 -3.23 -17.11 -3.18
CA ASN A 116 -2.39 -16.28 -2.32
C ASN A 116 -0.98 -16.85 -2.12
N ALA A 117 -0.86 -18.17 -1.93
CA ALA A 117 0.44 -18.84 -1.83
C ALA A 117 1.24 -18.67 -3.14
N LEU A 118 0.61 -18.95 -4.29
CA LEU A 118 1.22 -18.81 -5.62
C LEU A 118 1.65 -17.37 -5.92
N GLN A 119 0.82 -16.39 -5.58
CA GLN A 119 1.14 -14.97 -5.75
C GLN A 119 2.37 -14.57 -4.90
N LYS A 120 2.45 -15.00 -3.65
CA LYS A 120 3.65 -14.78 -2.80
C LYS A 120 4.89 -15.48 -3.37
N MET A 121 4.72 -16.61 -4.07
CA MET A 121 5.77 -17.31 -4.81
C MET A 121 6.10 -16.66 -6.18
N LYS A 122 5.53 -15.49 -6.50
CA LYS A 122 5.67 -14.78 -7.78
C LYS A 122 5.09 -15.52 -9.01
N LYS A 123 4.25 -16.53 -8.79
CA LYS A 123 3.53 -17.27 -9.84
C LYS A 123 2.18 -16.61 -10.14
N ILE A 124 2.25 -15.40 -10.71
CA ILE A 124 1.08 -14.50 -10.76
C ILE A 124 -0.03 -15.04 -11.67
N GLU A 125 0.31 -15.58 -12.84
CA GLU A 125 -0.69 -16.12 -13.77
C GLU A 125 -1.41 -17.35 -13.20
N GLU A 126 -0.68 -18.27 -12.56
CA GLU A 126 -1.28 -19.41 -11.85
C GLU A 126 -2.22 -18.94 -10.73
N ALA A 127 -1.82 -17.91 -9.96
CA ALA A 127 -2.66 -17.34 -8.92
C ALA A 127 -3.97 -16.75 -9.47
N LEU A 128 -3.91 -16.03 -10.60
CA LEU A 128 -5.09 -15.46 -11.25
C LEU A 128 -6.10 -16.53 -11.69
N ILE A 129 -5.62 -17.70 -12.14
CA ILE A 129 -6.48 -18.84 -12.46
C ILE A 129 -7.22 -19.32 -11.20
N CYS A 130 -6.50 -19.50 -10.08
CA CYS A 130 -7.10 -19.92 -8.81
C CYS A 130 -8.19 -18.95 -8.34
N TYR A 131 -7.93 -17.64 -8.38
CA TYR A 131 -8.94 -16.65 -7.96
C TYR A 131 -10.16 -16.61 -8.90
N ARG A 132 -9.96 -16.77 -10.21
CA ARG A 132 -11.07 -16.84 -11.18
C ARG A 132 -11.91 -18.09 -10.96
N ASN A 133 -11.29 -19.23 -10.66
CA ASN A 133 -12.00 -20.46 -10.31
C ASN A 133 -12.82 -20.28 -9.02
N ALA A 134 -12.27 -19.58 -8.02
CA ALA A 134 -13.03 -19.24 -6.81
C ALA A 134 -14.27 -18.40 -7.12
N LEU A 135 -14.14 -17.40 -8.00
CA LEU A 135 -15.27 -16.56 -8.45
C LEU A 135 -16.30 -17.32 -9.30
N ALA A 136 -15.88 -18.34 -10.05
CA ALA A 136 -16.80 -19.18 -10.83
C ALA A 136 -17.73 -20.00 -9.93
N ILE A 137 -17.29 -20.35 -8.71
CA ILE A 137 -18.10 -21.04 -7.71
C ILE A 137 -18.83 -20.05 -6.80
N GLN A 138 -18.19 -18.95 -6.42
CA GLN A 138 -18.76 -17.90 -5.58
C GLN A 138 -18.50 -16.52 -6.18
N GLU A 139 -19.46 -16.03 -6.96
CA GLU A 139 -19.34 -14.74 -7.68
C GLU A 139 -19.16 -13.55 -6.71
N ASN A 140 -19.88 -13.55 -5.59
CA ASN A 140 -19.82 -12.49 -4.58
C ASN A 140 -18.71 -12.75 -3.56
N TYR A 141 -17.46 -12.79 -4.02
CA TYR A 141 -16.29 -13.00 -3.16
C TYR A 141 -15.31 -11.81 -3.21
N PRO A 142 -15.45 -10.82 -2.29
CA PRO A 142 -14.66 -9.59 -2.33
C PRO A 142 -13.16 -9.82 -2.19
N GLU A 143 -12.72 -10.79 -1.40
CA GLU A 143 -11.30 -11.15 -1.25
C GLU A 143 -10.70 -11.62 -2.58
N ALA A 144 -11.40 -12.49 -3.32
CA ALA A 144 -10.92 -12.97 -4.62
C ALA A 144 -10.82 -11.82 -5.64
N HIS A 145 -11.78 -10.90 -5.68
CA HIS A 145 -11.68 -9.70 -6.51
C HIS A 145 -10.50 -8.82 -6.13
N ASN A 146 -10.28 -8.56 -4.83
CA ASN A 146 -9.13 -7.81 -4.37
C ASN A 146 -7.80 -8.48 -4.79
N ASN A 147 -7.71 -9.80 -4.67
CA ASN A 147 -6.50 -10.54 -5.00
C ASN A 147 -6.22 -10.61 -6.51
N ILE A 148 -7.27 -10.69 -7.35
CA ILE A 148 -7.15 -10.52 -8.81
C ILE A 148 -6.64 -9.12 -9.13
N GLY A 149 -7.20 -8.10 -8.49
CA GLY A 149 -6.73 -6.72 -8.67
C GLY A 149 -5.24 -6.57 -8.35
N LEU A 150 -4.77 -7.18 -7.25
CA LEU A 150 -3.35 -7.18 -6.89
C LEU A 150 -2.48 -7.91 -7.93
N GLY A 151 -2.91 -9.06 -8.43
CA GLY A 151 -2.18 -9.80 -9.47
C GLY A 151 -2.10 -9.02 -10.78
N LEU A 152 -3.21 -8.43 -11.23
CA LEU A 152 -3.26 -7.61 -12.44
C LEU A 152 -2.40 -6.34 -12.29
N LYS A 153 -2.38 -5.71 -11.11
CA LYS A 153 -1.50 -4.60 -10.80
C LYS A 153 -0.02 -5.01 -10.92
N GLN A 154 0.36 -6.21 -10.47
CA GLN A 154 1.73 -6.73 -10.62
C GLN A 154 2.10 -6.98 -12.08
N LEU A 155 1.13 -7.35 -12.93
CA LEU A 155 1.30 -7.52 -14.38
C LEU A 155 1.22 -6.21 -15.18
N GLY A 156 0.97 -5.05 -14.53
CA GLY A 156 0.79 -3.77 -15.23
C GLY A 156 -0.58 -3.55 -15.88
N LYS A 157 -1.55 -4.45 -15.66
CA LYS A 157 -2.92 -4.34 -16.16
C LYS A 157 -3.79 -3.49 -15.23
N ILE A 158 -3.47 -2.21 -15.15
CA ILE A 158 -3.95 -1.31 -14.08
C ILE A 158 -5.44 -0.98 -14.20
N ASP A 159 -5.95 -0.79 -15.42
CA ASP A 159 -7.38 -0.53 -15.62
C ASP A 159 -8.25 -1.73 -15.27
N GLU A 160 -7.78 -2.95 -15.57
CA GLU A 160 -8.46 -4.19 -15.16
C GLU A 160 -8.38 -4.36 -13.64
N ALA A 161 -7.20 -4.10 -13.04
CA ALA A 161 -7.03 -4.13 -11.59
C ALA A 161 -8.02 -3.20 -10.88
N ARG A 162 -8.18 -1.98 -11.39
CA ARG A 162 -9.13 -0.98 -10.86
C ARG A 162 -10.56 -1.50 -10.84
N LYS A 163 -11.03 -2.12 -11.94
CA LYS A 163 -12.39 -2.70 -12.01
C LYS A 163 -12.62 -3.74 -10.91
N HIS A 164 -11.62 -4.60 -10.67
CA HIS A 164 -11.71 -5.62 -9.63
C HIS A 164 -11.67 -5.03 -8.20
N PHE A 165 -10.84 -4.02 -7.94
CA PHE A 165 -10.87 -3.34 -6.64
C PHE A 165 -12.20 -2.63 -6.39
N GLN A 166 -12.77 -1.97 -7.41
CA GLN A 166 -14.09 -1.35 -7.34
C GLN A 166 -15.18 -2.38 -7.02
N ARG A 167 -15.13 -3.56 -7.65
CA ARG A 167 -16.08 -4.65 -7.35
C ARG A 167 -15.92 -5.17 -5.92
N ALA A 168 -14.69 -5.33 -5.42
CA ALA A 168 -14.44 -5.72 -4.04
C ALA A 168 -15.01 -4.69 -3.03
N VAL A 169 -14.83 -3.40 -3.29
CA VAL A 169 -15.40 -2.31 -2.47
C VAL A 169 -16.93 -2.28 -2.56
N ALA A 170 -17.51 -2.51 -3.73
CA ALA A 170 -18.96 -2.57 -3.88
C ALA A 170 -19.60 -3.73 -3.11
N LEU A 171 -18.96 -4.91 -3.12
CA LEU A 171 -19.41 -6.10 -2.38
C LEU A 171 -19.23 -5.96 -0.86
N ARG A 172 -18.15 -5.29 -0.42
CA ARG A 172 -17.88 -5.02 1.00
C ARG A 172 -17.38 -3.59 1.17
N PRO A 173 -18.26 -2.62 1.42
CA PRO A 173 -17.88 -1.21 1.58
C PRO A 173 -16.83 -0.98 2.66
N ASN A 174 -16.83 -1.75 3.75
CA ASN A 174 -15.86 -1.64 4.85
C ASN A 174 -14.54 -2.39 4.59
N PHE A 175 -14.27 -2.84 3.36
CA PHE A 175 -13.02 -3.53 3.02
C PHE A 175 -11.87 -2.52 2.81
N ILE A 176 -11.25 -2.10 3.92
CA ILE A 176 -10.20 -1.07 3.94
C ILE A 176 -9.08 -1.32 2.93
N GLN A 177 -8.60 -2.57 2.82
CA GLN A 177 -7.52 -2.93 1.90
C GLN A 177 -7.92 -2.74 0.42
N ALA A 178 -9.14 -3.15 0.03
CA ALA A 178 -9.62 -2.94 -1.34
C ALA A 178 -9.83 -1.46 -1.66
N GLN A 179 -10.30 -0.66 -0.69
CA GLN A 179 -10.40 0.79 -0.84
C GLN A 179 -9.02 1.45 -1.05
N GLN A 180 -8.03 1.03 -0.28
CA GLN A 180 -6.64 1.50 -0.43
C GLN A 180 -6.11 1.16 -1.82
N ASN A 181 -6.19 -0.12 -2.20
CA ASN A 181 -5.77 -0.59 -3.51
C ASN A 181 -6.46 0.16 -4.66
N CYS A 182 -7.76 0.44 -4.54
CA CYS A 182 -8.51 1.20 -5.53
C CYS A 182 -7.98 2.63 -5.70
N ARG A 183 -7.59 3.31 -4.61
CA ARG A 183 -7.00 4.66 -4.65
C ARG A 183 -5.61 4.64 -5.29
N GLU A 184 -4.83 3.59 -5.07
CA GLU A 184 -3.49 3.46 -5.65
C GLU A 184 -3.51 3.37 -7.18
N VAL A 185 -4.56 2.81 -7.77
CA VAL A 185 -4.72 2.70 -9.23
C VAL A 185 -5.70 3.73 -9.82
N ALA A 186 -6.03 4.77 -9.05
CA ALA A 186 -6.94 5.80 -9.49
C ALA A 186 -6.34 6.63 -10.65
N PRO A 187 -7.11 7.00 -11.67
CA PRO A 187 -6.61 7.84 -12.77
C PRO A 187 -6.03 9.19 -12.33
N VAL A 188 -6.42 9.68 -11.15
CA VAL A 188 -5.96 10.96 -10.59
C VAL A 188 -4.43 11.05 -10.48
N TRP A 189 -3.73 9.91 -10.35
CA TRP A 189 -2.27 9.85 -10.34
C TRP A 189 -1.60 10.31 -11.64
N LEU A 190 -2.34 10.28 -12.76
CA LEU A 190 -1.87 10.62 -14.10
C LEU A 190 -2.35 11.99 -14.57
N MET A 191 -3.45 12.50 -14.00
CA MET A 191 -4.04 13.77 -14.40
C MET A 191 -3.09 14.94 -14.06
N PRO A 192 -2.96 15.94 -14.95
CA PRO A 192 -2.25 17.17 -14.61
C PRO A 192 -2.88 17.87 -13.40
N LEU A 193 -2.04 18.44 -12.54
CA LEU A 193 -2.47 19.28 -11.42
C LEU A 193 -2.53 20.72 -11.90
N GLU A 194 -3.72 21.29 -11.96
CA GLU A 194 -3.96 22.60 -12.57
C GLU A 194 -4.03 23.73 -11.53
N GLY A 195 -3.16 24.73 -11.71
CA GLY A 195 -3.20 26.01 -11.00
C GLY A 195 -3.59 27.18 -11.90
N LYS A 196 -3.46 28.39 -11.36
CA LYS A 196 -3.69 29.65 -12.09
C LYS A 196 -2.50 30.04 -12.97
N ARG A 197 -1.27 29.89 -12.45
CA ARG A 197 -0.03 30.30 -13.12
C ARG A 197 0.79 29.11 -13.60
N VAL A 198 0.65 27.97 -12.95
CA VAL A 198 1.37 26.74 -13.31
C VAL A 198 0.46 25.54 -13.37
N TYR A 199 0.89 24.52 -14.10
CA TYR A 199 0.37 23.17 -13.98
C TYR A 199 1.51 22.18 -13.80
N LEU A 200 1.24 21.07 -13.11
CA LEU A 200 2.18 19.98 -12.94
C LEU A 200 1.70 18.82 -13.81
N ARG A 201 2.55 18.35 -14.72
CA ARG A 201 2.28 17.16 -15.55
C ARG A 201 3.34 16.12 -15.24
N ARG A 202 2.95 14.84 -15.22
CA ARG A 202 3.93 13.76 -15.10
C ARG A 202 4.92 13.88 -16.24
N TYR A 203 6.19 13.62 -15.99
CA TYR A 203 7.17 13.67 -17.07
C TYR A 203 6.78 12.74 -18.22
N GLN A 204 7.31 13.06 -19.38
CA GLN A 204 7.26 12.30 -20.61
C GLN A 204 8.66 12.26 -21.21
N GLU A 205 8.87 11.43 -22.22
CA GLU A 205 10.16 11.30 -22.89
C GLU A 205 10.68 12.64 -23.45
N ALA A 206 9.78 13.51 -23.91
CA ALA A 206 10.10 14.86 -24.40
C ALA A 206 10.72 15.77 -23.32
N ASP A 207 10.51 15.48 -22.03
CA ASP A 207 11.01 16.28 -20.92
C ASP A 207 12.49 15.95 -20.56
N ALA A 208 13.09 14.93 -21.18
CA ALA A 208 14.45 14.46 -20.89
C ALA A 208 15.50 15.58 -21.01
N ALA A 209 15.39 16.43 -22.03
CA ALA A 209 16.33 17.54 -22.25
C ALA A 209 16.28 18.57 -21.11
N TYR A 210 15.08 18.88 -20.64
CA TYR A 210 14.87 19.81 -19.53
C TYR A 210 15.39 19.25 -18.20
N LEU A 211 15.09 17.97 -17.92
CA LEU A 211 15.62 17.28 -16.74
C LEU A 211 17.16 17.22 -16.76
N HIS A 212 17.74 16.94 -17.92
CA HIS A 212 19.20 16.96 -18.11
C HIS A 212 19.79 18.34 -17.78
N GLN A 213 19.18 19.42 -18.25
CA GLN A 213 19.61 20.79 -17.92
C GLN A 213 19.51 21.08 -16.42
N CYS A 214 18.44 20.61 -15.75
CA CYS A 214 18.30 20.73 -14.30
C CYS A 214 19.47 20.03 -13.58
N TYR A 215 19.82 18.81 -13.98
CA TYR A 215 20.90 18.04 -13.35
C TYR A 215 22.30 18.62 -13.58
N LEU A 216 22.53 19.29 -14.71
CA LEU A 216 23.80 19.99 -14.97
C LEU A 216 23.94 21.29 -14.17
N ASN A 217 22.84 21.88 -13.70
CA ASN A 217 22.87 23.12 -12.92
C ASN A 217 23.28 22.82 -11.46
N LYS A 218 24.60 22.92 -11.19
CA LYS A 218 25.17 22.67 -9.86
C LYS A 218 24.52 23.51 -8.76
N SER A 219 24.34 24.81 -8.98
CA SER A 219 23.73 25.70 -7.98
C SER A 219 22.29 25.30 -7.65
N PHE A 220 21.53 24.88 -8.66
CA PHE A 220 20.19 24.34 -8.46
C PHE A 220 20.24 23.00 -7.73
N MET A 221 21.08 22.05 -8.14
CA MET A 221 21.16 20.72 -7.53
C MET A 221 21.70 20.74 -6.10
N ASP A 222 22.57 21.69 -5.79
CA ASP A 222 23.01 21.98 -4.42
C ASP A 222 21.83 22.39 -3.53
N LEU A 223 20.84 23.10 -4.08
CA LEU A 223 19.62 23.52 -3.38
C LEU A 223 18.49 22.48 -3.42
N TYR A 224 18.39 21.70 -4.49
CA TYR A 224 17.28 20.78 -4.78
C TYR A 224 17.46 19.38 -4.18
N ASN A 225 18.64 19.09 -3.63
CA ASN A 225 19.00 17.91 -2.84
C ASN A 225 19.89 16.90 -3.60
N ARG A 226 21.04 16.62 -2.99
CA ARG A 226 22.14 15.78 -3.50
C ARG A 226 21.79 14.29 -3.41
N TYR A 227 20.83 13.83 -4.20
CA TYR A 227 20.52 12.39 -4.32
C TYR A 227 20.41 11.89 -5.76
N ILE A 228 20.56 12.78 -6.74
CA ILE A 228 20.47 12.42 -8.15
C ILE A 228 21.88 12.47 -8.74
N PRO A 229 22.38 11.38 -9.37
CA PRO A 229 23.72 11.36 -9.95
C PRO A 229 23.92 12.57 -10.85
N CYS A 230 24.95 13.38 -10.58
CA CYS A 230 25.23 14.64 -11.28
C CYS A 230 25.58 14.48 -12.77
N HIS A 231 25.61 13.24 -13.29
CA HIS A 231 25.93 12.93 -14.67
C HIS A 231 25.00 11.79 -15.15
N GLN A 232 23.95 12.12 -15.90
CA GLN A 232 23.17 11.17 -16.67
C GLN A 232 23.14 11.65 -18.12
N HIS A 233 23.47 10.82 -19.10
CA HIS A 233 23.36 11.23 -20.50
C HIS A 233 21.88 11.37 -20.89
N ILE A 234 21.60 12.27 -21.83
CA ILE A 234 20.22 12.51 -22.31
C ILE A 234 19.56 11.24 -22.86
N GLU A 235 20.31 10.36 -23.53
CA GLU A 235 19.80 9.10 -24.05
C GLU A 235 19.43 8.12 -22.91
N ASP A 236 20.24 8.07 -21.84
CA ASP A 236 19.92 7.27 -20.65
C ASP A 236 18.62 7.78 -19.99
N LEU A 237 18.44 9.10 -19.94
CA LEU A 237 17.22 9.71 -19.43
C LEU A 237 16.03 9.34 -20.31
N ARG A 238 16.12 9.48 -21.64
CA ARG A 238 15.01 9.08 -22.54
C ARG A 238 14.63 7.62 -22.34
N ALA A 239 15.61 6.72 -22.27
CA ALA A 239 15.36 5.30 -22.03
C ALA A 239 14.66 5.05 -20.68
N LYS A 240 15.12 5.69 -19.60
CA LYS A 240 14.50 5.60 -18.27
C LYS A 240 13.07 6.14 -18.26
N LEU A 241 12.84 7.32 -18.84
CA LEU A 241 11.51 7.92 -18.88
C LEU A 241 10.57 7.08 -19.76
N SER A 242 11.04 6.56 -20.89
CA SER A 242 10.27 5.64 -21.75
C SER A 242 9.89 4.36 -21.01
N GLN A 243 10.82 3.77 -20.26
CA GLN A 243 10.54 2.60 -19.42
C GLN A 243 9.52 2.92 -18.32
N SER A 244 9.66 4.06 -17.65
CA SER A 244 8.77 4.44 -16.56
C SER A 244 7.38 4.86 -17.05
N ASN A 245 7.27 5.48 -18.22
CA ASN A 245 5.98 5.82 -18.84
C ASN A 245 5.13 4.58 -19.18
N LYS A 246 5.76 3.40 -19.33
CA LYS A 246 5.07 2.12 -19.47
C LYS A 246 4.50 1.59 -18.16
N GLN A 247 4.93 2.12 -17.03
CA GLN A 247 4.51 1.71 -15.70
C GLN A 247 3.57 2.74 -15.10
N HIS A 248 2.56 2.27 -14.37
CA HIS A 248 1.69 3.18 -13.65
C HIS A 248 2.44 3.78 -12.43
N PRO A 249 2.18 5.04 -12.05
CA PRO A 249 2.67 5.69 -10.84
C PRO A 249 2.88 4.78 -9.63
N SER A 250 1.87 3.96 -9.30
CA SER A 250 1.87 3.09 -8.13
C SER A 250 2.88 1.92 -8.20
N GLN A 251 3.46 1.67 -9.37
CA GLN A 251 4.47 0.64 -9.60
C GLN A 251 5.90 1.22 -9.54
N LEU A 252 6.01 2.55 -9.52
CA LEU A 252 7.28 3.25 -9.47
C LEU A 252 7.62 3.59 -8.02
N LYS A 253 8.92 3.62 -7.71
CA LYS A 253 9.41 4.08 -6.41
C LYS A 253 9.49 5.61 -6.31
N THR A 254 9.39 6.31 -7.44
CA THR A 254 9.38 7.77 -7.54
C THR A 254 8.24 8.20 -8.45
N VAL A 255 7.62 9.34 -8.15
CA VAL A 255 6.64 9.97 -9.04
C VAL A 255 7.09 11.40 -9.30
N ASP A 256 7.63 11.64 -10.49
CA ASP A 256 8.16 12.96 -10.83
C ASP A 256 7.19 13.70 -11.78
N TRP A 257 7.05 15.00 -11.51
CA TRP A 257 6.28 15.95 -12.28
C TRP A 257 7.18 17.07 -12.78
N ILE A 258 6.89 17.57 -13.98
CA ILE A 258 7.45 18.81 -14.49
C ILE A 258 6.45 19.93 -14.22
N ILE A 259 6.95 21.04 -13.68
CA ILE A 259 6.19 22.26 -13.43
C ILE A 259 6.28 23.12 -14.68
N PHE A 260 5.13 23.43 -15.27
CA PHE A 260 5.04 24.27 -16.46
C PHE A 260 4.40 25.61 -16.13
N ARG A 261 4.92 26.68 -16.75
CA ARG A 261 4.22 27.96 -16.76
C ARG A 261 3.01 27.86 -17.68
N LYS A 262 1.83 28.22 -17.17
CA LYS A 262 0.56 28.08 -17.90
C LYS A 262 0.46 29.01 -19.12
N THR A 263 1.08 30.19 -19.06
CA THR A 263 1.02 31.17 -20.15
C THR A 263 1.93 30.84 -21.34
N THR A 264 3.13 30.29 -21.09
CA THR A 264 4.12 30.00 -22.13
C THR A 264 4.28 28.51 -22.44
N HIS A 265 3.70 27.64 -21.62
CA HIS A 265 3.92 26.19 -21.65
C HIS A 265 5.38 25.76 -21.53
N GLN A 266 6.25 26.64 -21.04
CA GLN A 266 7.65 26.32 -20.81
C GLN A 266 7.83 25.63 -19.45
N PRO A 267 8.70 24.61 -19.37
CA PRO A 267 9.06 24.00 -18.10
C PRO A 267 9.89 24.98 -17.27
N VAL A 268 9.52 25.13 -16.00
CA VAL A 268 10.12 26.09 -15.04
C VAL A 268 10.57 25.42 -13.75
N GLY A 269 10.19 24.15 -13.54
CA GLY A 269 10.59 23.40 -12.35
C GLY A 269 10.30 21.92 -12.42
N ILE A 270 10.62 21.26 -11.32
CA ILE A 270 10.36 19.85 -11.08
C ILE A 270 9.74 19.67 -9.70
N ALA A 271 8.85 18.70 -9.58
CA ALA A 271 8.22 18.30 -8.33
C ALA A 271 8.25 16.78 -8.22
N ASN A 272 8.97 16.24 -7.24
CA ASN A 272 9.20 14.83 -7.08
C ASN A 272 8.50 14.34 -5.83
N LEU A 273 7.65 13.33 -5.97
CA LEU A 273 7.21 12.49 -4.87
C LEU A 273 8.27 11.38 -4.73
N VAL A 274 9.19 11.59 -3.79
CA VAL A 274 10.44 10.84 -3.63
C VAL A 274 10.21 9.42 -3.11
N ASP A 275 9.23 9.27 -2.22
CA ASP A 275 8.82 7.97 -1.69
C ASP A 275 7.34 8.01 -1.33
N ILE A 276 6.70 6.84 -1.37
CA ILE A 276 5.33 6.65 -0.91
C ILE A 276 5.18 5.31 -0.20
N GLN A 277 4.84 5.39 1.09
CA GLN A 277 4.56 4.24 1.91
C GLN A 277 3.04 4.10 2.08
N TYR A 278 2.44 3.32 1.20
CA TYR A 278 0.98 3.15 1.14
C TYR A 278 0.36 2.60 2.43
N GLN A 279 1.03 1.65 3.08
CA GLN A 279 0.59 1.07 4.37
C GLN A 279 0.37 2.15 5.44
N HIS A 280 1.27 3.14 5.49
CA HIS A 280 1.21 4.25 6.45
C HIS A 280 0.62 5.53 5.85
N ARG A 281 0.23 5.50 4.56
CA ARG A 281 -0.22 6.65 3.77
C ARG A 281 0.69 7.86 3.93
N ARG A 282 2.00 7.61 3.84
CA ARG A 282 3.04 8.63 3.98
C ARG A 282 3.71 8.86 2.64
N ALA A 283 4.06 10.12 2.37
CA ALA A 283 4.86 10.49 1.22
C ALA A 283 6.06 11.35 1.61
N GLU A 284 7.12 11.29 0.82
CA GLU A 284 8.15 12.33 0.76
C GLU A 284 8.01 13.12 -0.54
N PHE A 285 8.12 14.45 -0.49
CA PHE A 285 8.09 15.28 -1.69
C PHE A 285 9.17 16.38 -1.69
N GLN A 286 9.57 16.79 -2.90
CA GLN A 286 10.57 17.82 -3.14
C GLN A 286 10.17 18.68 -4.35
N ILE A 287 10.28 20.00 -4.24
CA ILE A 287 9.97 20.94 -5.33
C ILE A 287 11.18 21.83 -5.61
N GLY A 288 11.52 21.96 -6.88
CA GLY A 288 12.71 22.65 -7.35
C GLY A 288 12.43 23.56 -8.53
N LEU A 289 12.92 24.80 -8.43
CA LEU A 289 12.92 25.78 -9.50
C LEU A 289 14.37 26.20 -9.81
N PRO A 290 14.90 25.86 -11.00
CA PRO A 290 16.26 26.22 -11.38
C PRO A 290 16.49 27.74 -11.44
N ASP A 291 15.56 28.49 -12.02
CA ASP A 291 15.68 29.94 -12.21
C ASP A 291 15.39 30.72 -10.90
N PRO A 292 16.32 31.59 -10.44
CA PRO A 292 16.08 32.51 -9.32
C PRO A 292 14.84 33.40 -9.45
N ALA A 293 14.51 33.88 -10.66
CA ALA A 293 13.35 34.74 -10.88
C ALA A 293 12.03 34.00 -10.60
N ASP A 294 11.98 32.71 -10.90
CA ASP A 294 10.81 31.88 -10.65
C ASP A 294 10.59 31.55 -9.17
N ARG A 295 11.66 31.59 -8.38
CA ARG A 295 11.57 31.48 -6.91
C ARG A 295 10.90 32.71 -6.29
N ALA A 296 11.08 33.89 -6.88
CA ALA A 296 10.56 35.16 -6.36
C ALA A 296 9.10 35.43 -6.74
N CYS A 297 8.59 34.86 -7.84
CA CYS A 297 7.23 35.14 -8.32
C CYS A 297 6.14 34.25 -7.71
N GLY A 298 6.44 33.44 -6.69
CA GLY A 298 5.46 32.60 -6.00
C GLY A 298 4.98 31.38 -6.82
N ILE A 299 5.65 31.03 -7.92
CA ILE A 299 5.42 29.78 -8.67
C ILE A 299 5.61 28.56 -7.78
N GLY A 300 6.72 28.52 -7.03
CA GLY A 300 7.04 27.39 -6.16
C GLY A 300 5.97 27.18 -5.10
N LEU A 301 5.43 28.27 -4.56
CA LEU A 301 4.36 28.23 -3.57
C LEU A 301 3.06 27.65 -4.13
N GLU A 302 2.71 28.00 -5.38
CA GLU A 302 1.54 27.45 -6.05
C GLU A 302 1.72 25.96 -6.38
N ALA A 303 2.89 25.58 -6.89
CA ALA A 303 3.24 24.17 -7.11
C ALA A 303 3.15 23.36 -5.81
N THR A 304 3.62 23.91 -4.68
CA THR A 304 3.49 23.25 -3.37
C THR A 304 2.03 23.05 -2.98
N LEU A 305 1.16 24.04 -3.18
CA LEU A 305 -0.26 23.91 -2.86
C LEU A 305 -0.95 22.85 -3.73
N LEU A 306 -0.58 22.76 -5.01
CA LEU A 306 -1.08 21.71 -5.91
C LEU A 306 -0.66 20.31 -5.42
N VAL A 307 0.60 20.15 -5.00
CA VAL A 307 1.08 18.88 -4.42
C VAL A 307 0.37 18.55 -3.12
N LEU A 308 0.14 19.52 -2.23
CA LEU A 308 -0.59 19.32 -0.99
C LEU A 308 -2.06 18.91 -1.24
N ASP A 309 -2.73 19.55 -2.20
CA ASP A 309 -4.09 19.21 -2.60
C ASP A 309 -4.17 17.80 -3.18
N PHE A 310 -3.26 17.48 -4.11
CA PHE A 310 -3.14 16.14 -4.67
C PHE A 310 -2.93 15.08 -3.58
N ALA A 311 -1.98 15.31 -2.68
CA ALA A 311 -1.62 14.36 -1.64
C ALA A 311 -2.76 14.12 -0.63
N PHE A 312 -3.33 15.19 -0.07
CA PHE A 312 -4.32 15.06 1.01
C PHE A 312 -5.75 14.86 0.53
N ASN A 313 -6.16 15.49 -0.57
CA ASN A 313 -7.54 15.42 -1.06
C ASN A 313 -7.72 14.39 -2.17
N CYS A 314 -6.82 14.34 -3.15
CA CYS A 314 -6.99 13.42 -4.28
C CYS A 314 -6.56 11.98 -3.95
N VAL A 315 -5.38 11.81 -3.34
CA VAL A 315 -4.83 10.50 -2.98
C VAL A 315 -5.32 10.06 -1.58
N GLY A 316 -5.47 11.01 -0.66
CA GLY A 316 -5.88 10.74 0.71
C GLY A 316 -4.73 10.22 1.59
N LEU A 317 -3.55 10.82 1.46
CA LEU A 317 -2.41 10.58 2.33
C LEU A 317 -2.67 11.10 3.75
N ASN A 318 -2.02 10.49 4.75
CA ASN A 318 -2.12 10.88 6.16
C ASN A 318 -0.99 11.82 6.58
N LYS A 319 0.17 11.73 5.91
CA LYS A 319 1.37 12.47 6.25
C LYS A 319 2.21 12.74 5.02
N ILE A 320 2.80 13.93 4.98
CA ILE A 320 3.78 14.32 3.98
C ILE A 320 5.05 14.78 4.72
N THR A 321 6.20 14.31 4.27
CA THR A 321 7.54 14.74 4.73
C THR A 321 8.24 15.47 3.58
N THR A 322 9.01 16.51 3.91
CA THR A 322 9.96 17.13 2.99
C THR A 322 11.32 17.16 3.66
N VAL A 323 12.37 17.01 2.85
CA VAL A 323 13.75 17.04 3.29
C VAL A 323 14.38 18.37 2.87
N ILE A 324 15.07 19.03 3.81
CA ILE A 324 15.68 20.34 3.59
C ILE A 324 17.06 20.40 4.25
N TYR A 325 18.03 20.98 3.57
CA TYR A 325 19.35 21.23 4.13
C TYR A 325 19.36 22.37 5.16
N GLY A 326 20.20 22.24 6.17
CA GLY A 326 20.31 23.13 7.32
C GLY A 326 20.78 24.54 6.97
N HIS A 327 21.58 24.67 5.93
CA HIS A 327 22.06 25.95 5.41
C HIS A 327 21.09 26.61 4.41
N ASN A 328 19.98 25.96 4.02
CA ASN A 328 18.99 26.52 3.10
C ASN A 328 17.85 27.25 3.86
N VAL A 329 18.20 28.40 4.45
CA VAL A 329 17.32 29.20 5.33
C VAL A 329 16.00 29.58 4.66
N SER A 330 16.02 29.89 3.36
CA SER A 330 14.81 30.26 2.61
C SER A 330 13.81 29.09 2.55
N SER A 331 14.29 27.89 2.25
CA SER A 331 13.45 26.69 2.15
C SER A 331 12.88 26.28 3.51
N GLN A 332 13.67 26.41 4.58
CA GLN A 332 13.19 26.20 5.95
C GLN A 332 12.08 27.19 6.31
N LYS A 333 12.30 28.49 6.07
CA LYS A 333 11.30 29.53 6.32
C LYS A 333 10.01 29.27 5.54
N ASN A 334 10.09 28.87 4.28
CA ASN A 334 8.92 28.55 3.46
C ASN A 334 8.15 27.34 3.99
N THR A 335 8.88 26.31 4.43
CA THR A 335 8.30 25.07 4.96
C THR A 335 7.58 25.31 6.28
N LEU A 336 8.22 26.01 7.21
CA LEU A 336 7.58 26.48 8.45
C LEU A 336 6.39 27.40 8.16
N ALA A 337 6.53 28.31 7.19
CA ALA A 337 5.46 29.21 6.78
C ALA A 337 4.23 28.48 6.21
N LEU A 338 4.44 27.33 5.57
CA LEU A 338 3.37 26.46 5.10
C LEU A 338 2.76 25.60 6.21
N GLY A 339 3.36 25.61 7.41
CA GLY A 339 2.89 24.89 8.59
C GLY A 339 3.45 23.47 8.71
N PHE A 340 4.55 23.17 8.01
CA PHE A 340 5.32 21.99 8.33
C PHE A 340 6.06 22.19 9.65
N VAL A 341 6.25 21.10 10.40
CA VAL A 341 6.97 21.08 11.67
C VAL A 341 8.27 20.30 11.48
N GLN A 342 9.35 20.81 12.06
CA GLN A 342 10.64 20.12 12.06
C GLN A 342 10.52 18.83 12.91
N GLU A 343 10.76 17.67 12.29
CA GLU A 343 10.71 16.35 12.94
C GLU A 343 12.09 15.79 13.30
N SER A 344 13.16 16.52 13.03
CA SER A 344 14.51 15.96 13.07
C SER A 344 15.19 16.01 14.44
N TYR A 345 15.39 14.82 15.03
CA TYR A 345 16.51 14.42 15.89
C TYR A 345 17.45 13.48 15.10
N LEU A 346 17.99 13.90 13.94
CA LEU A 346 18.99 13.11 13.21
C LEU A 346 20.33 13.14 13.98
N ARG A 347 20.42 12.30 15.02
CA ARG A 347 21.61 12.10 15.87
C ARG A 347 22.68 11.21 15.22
N GLU A 348 22.35 10.47 14.17
CA GLU A 348 23.34 9.74 13.38
C GLU A 348 23.79 10.59 12.21
N GLN A 349 25.04 11.00 12.30
CA GLN A 349 25.71 11.90 11.39
C GLN A 349 25.73 11.34 9.96
N ILE A 350 24.86 11.85 9.10
CA ILE A 350 24.95 11.55 7.67
C ILE A 350 26.15 12.31 7.13
N ILE A 351 27.20 11.57 6.80
CA ILE A 351 28.43 12.09 6.21
C ILE A 351 28.37 11.83 4.71
N ASP A 352 28.60 12.87 3.93
CA ASP A 352 28.81 12.75 2.50
C ASP A 352 30.06 11.92 2.23
N LYS A 353 29.92 10.76 1.57
CA LYS A 353 31.03 9.81 1.39
C LYS A 353 32.18 10.35 0.54
N GLY A 354 31.93 11.37 -0.29
CA GLY A 354 32.97 11.97 -1.14
C GLY A 354 33.76 13.07 -0.43
N SER A 355 33.10 13.88 0.38
CA SER A 355 33.68 15.07 1.02
C SER A 355 33.98 14.90 2.52
N GLY A 356 33.46 13.85 3.16
CA GLY A 356 33.64 13.61 4.59
C GLY A 356 32.89 14.61 5.49
N LYS A 357 32.03 15.46 4.94
CA LYS A 357 31.29 16.50 5.67
C LYS A 357 29.90 16.05 6.08
N PHE A 358 29.41 16.57 7.21
CA PHE A 358 28.00 16.40 7.61
C PHE A 358 27.07 17.02 6.57
N VAL A 359 25.99 16.29 6.28
CA VAL A 359 24.99 16.67 5.30
C VAL A 359 23.98 17.67 5.88
N ASP A 360 23.98 17.93 7.20
CA ASP A 360 23.12 18.88 7.95
C ASP A 360 21.70 18.92 7.37
N LEU A 361 20.93 17.86 7.60
CA LEU A 361 19.66 17.60 6.95
C LEU A 361 18.52 17.63 7.97
N TYR A 362 17.41 18.28 7.65
CA TYR A 362 16.21 18.31 8.49
C TYR A 362 15.01 17.74 7.74
N GLY A 363 14.34 16.77 8.37
CA GLY A 363 13.02 16.31 7.95
C GLY A 363 11.96 17.24 8.54
N ASN A 364 11.10 17.80 7.69
CA ASN A 364 9.93 18.54 8.10
C ASN A 364 8.68 17.78 7.68
N SER A 365 7.63 17.78 8.51
CA SER A 365 6.41 17.04 8.20
C SER A 365 5.14 17.86 8.36
N MET A 366 4.10 17.39 7.70
CA MET A 366 2.74 17.84 7.86
C MET A 366 1.84 16.62 7.91
N ILE A 367 1.04 16.49 8.97
CA ILE A 367 0.01 15.47 9.08
C ILE A 367 -1.34 16.03 8.65
N LEU A 368 -2.26 15.13 8.28
CA LEU A 368 -3.59 15.50 7.79
C LEU A 368 -4.33 16.44 8.77
N SER A 369 -4.25 16.20 10.08
CA SER A 369 -4.91 17.08 11.06
C SER A 369 -4.37 18.51 11.04
N ASP A 370 -3.06 18.67 10.88
CA ASP A 370 -2.41 19.99 10.85
C ASP A 370 -2.75 20.71 9.55
N PHE A 371 -2.71 19.98 8.43
CA PHE A 371 -3.21 20.46 7.15
C PHE A 371 -4.64 21.00 7.28
N ARG A 372 -5.58 20.20 7.82
CA ARG A 372 -6.99 20.55 8.03
C ARG A 372 -7.22 21.76 8.94
N LYS A 373 -6.32 22.03 9.90
CA LYS A 373 -6.43 23.16 10.84
C LYS A 373 -5.72 24.43 10.36
N ASN A 374 -4.97 24.36 9.26
CA ASN A 374 -4.09 25.44 8.85
C ASN A 374 -4.83 26.59 8.13
N LYS A 375 -5.21 27.62 8.90
CA LYS A 375 -5.87 28.85 8.39
C LYS A 375 -5.03 29.62 7.35
N ARG A 376 -3.71 29.46 7.36
CA ARG A 376 -2.85 30.13 6.37
C ARG A 376 -2.90 29.40 5.03
N LEU A 377 -2.83 28.08 5.02
CA LEU A 377 -3.01 27.28 3.80
C LEU A 377 -4.39 27.53 3.17
N SER A 378 -5.45 27.61 3.97
CA SER A 378 -6.80 27.94 3.48
C SER A 378 -6.84 29.30 2.76
N ARG A 379 -6.32 30.37 3.39
CA ARG A 379 -6.25 31.70 2.76
C ARG A 379 -5.38 31.72 1.51
N LEU A 380 -4.23 31.06 1.57
CA LEU A 380 -3.25 31.06 0.50
C LEU A 380 -3.72 30.27 -0.73
N SER A 381 -4.32 29.10 -0.52
CA SER A 381 -4.90 28.28 -1.59
C SER A 381 -6.08 28.97 -2.26
N ASN A 382 -6.99 29.60 -1.51
CA ASN A 382 -8.05 30.41 -2.12
C ASN A 382 -7.47 31.51 -3.03
N ARG A 383 -6.43 32.22 -2.56
CA ARG A 383 -5.79 33.27 -3.35
C ARG A 383 -5.12 32.73 -4.62
N LEU A 384 -4.28 31.71 -4.49
CA LEU A 384 -3.41 31.23 -5.56
C LEU A 384 -4.05 30.18 -6.47
N LEU A 385 -4.93 29.33 -5.96
CA LEU A 385 -5.61 28.27 -6.70
C LEU A 385 -7.09 28.56 -6.96
N GLY A 386 -7.70 29.53 -6.27
CA GLY A 386 -9.13 29.80 -6.39
C GLY A 386 -10.02 28.81 -5.64
N LYS A 387 -9.43 27.95 -4.79
CA LYS A 387 -10.15 26.99 -3.95
C LYS A 387 -9.47 26.81 -2.60
N ASP A 388 -10.25 26.50 -1.57
CA ASP A 388 -9.73 26.13 -0.26
C ASP A 388 -9.36 24.64 -0.24
N ILE A 389 -8.07 24.32 -0.30
CA ILE A 389 -7.62 22.93 -0.29
C ILE A 389 -7.71 22.29 1.10
N VAL A 390 -7.89 23.08 2.16
CA VAL A 390 -7.91 22.59 3.54
C VAL A 390 -9.27 22.01 3.90
N ARG A 391 -10.34 22.43 3.22
CA ARG A 391 -11.70 21.92 3.40
C ARG A 391 -12.01 21.01 2.21
N SER A 392 -12.15 19.71 2.44
CA SER A 392 -12.47 18.81 1.32
C SER A 392 -13.78 19.21 0.67
N VAL A 393 -13.79 19.25 -0.65
CA VAL A 393 -15.02 19.08 -1.42
C VAL A 393 -15.16 17.58 -1.61
N ASN A 394 -15.93 16.95 -0.72
CA ASN A 394 -16.38 15.54 -0.70
C ASN A 394 -15.44 14.45 -1.21
#